data_AF-A0A7S1X568-F1
#
_entry.id   AF-A0A7S1X568-F1
#
_cell.length_a   1.000
_cell.length_b   1.000
_cell.length_c   1.000
_cell.angle_alpha   90.00
_cell.angle_beta   90.00
_cell.angle_gamma   90.00
#
_symmetry.space_group_name_H-M   'P 1'
#
loop_
_entity.id
_entity.type
_entity.pdbx_description
1 polymer ?
#
loop_
_entity_poly.entity_id
_entity_poly.type
_entity_poly.pdbx_seq_one_letter_code
_entity_poly.pdbx_strand_id
1 'polypeptide(L)'
;EAKGTGETEQSCSPPDLQELIRATPRCLLNPVRFFVSWQGCLTLVYSGFPPALAQLKRTVRGSFEALPPENPGSKWPKTTLGCVKDGKRLTPAQLETLDHICQECSAALALDGHTMVEVDVLSVVVYQCRSLERLVSQWATPLAAVEGSSSLDERAPEGEEVARVAQVVAQAAEKDYWVSVSKDGNREPHYRGTYIGTTLVHPLQCTRPSETARIPSASSLPKILALFEQRVQEALPGMYAFFKQDSLHVTLQAIVG
;
A
#
# COMPACT_ATOMS: atom_id res chain seq x y z
N GLU A 1 -36.92 -21.27 47.52
CA GLU A 1 -35.60 -20.63 47.33
C GLU A 1 -34.94 -21.23 46.11
N ALA A 2 -34.73 -20.44 45.05
CA ALA A 2 -33.87 -20.80 43.93
C ALA A 2 -33.01 -19.56 43.63
N LYS A 3 -31.72 -19.65 43.98
CA LYS A 3 -30.72 -18.60 43.77
C LYS A 3 -30.37 -18.55 42.28
N GLY A 4 -30.70 -17.46 41.62
CA GLY A 4 -30.18 -17.13 40.30
C GLY A 4 -28.69 -16.81 40.40
N THR A 5 -27.87 -17.58 39.69
CA THR A 5 -26.46 -17.30 39.45
C THR A 5 -26.36 -16.22 38.39
N GLY A 6 -26.05 -14.98 38.80
CA GLY A 6 -25.69 -13.91 37.88
C GLY A 6 -24.30 -14.18 37.31
N GLU A 7 -24.24 -14.62 36.06
CA GLU A 7 -23.02 -14.61 35.28
C GLU A 7 -22.70 -13.16 34.93
N THR A 8 -21.64 -12.64 35.54
CA THR A 8 -21.04 -11.35 35.21
C THR A 8 -20.47 -11.44 33.79
N GLU A 9 -21.19 -10.89 32.81
CA GLU A 9 -20.64 -10.60 31.49
C GLU A 9 -19.47 -9.62 31.65
N GLN A 10 -18.25 -10.15 31.59
CA GLN A 10 -17.04 -9.32 31.44
C GLN A 10 -17.11 -8.67 30.05
N SER A 11 -17.64 -7.44 30.02
CA SER A 11 -17.54 -6.55 28.88
C SER A 11 -16.06 -6.20 28.68
N CYS A 12 -15.38 -6.99 27.85
CA CYS A 12 -14.05 -6.66 27.38
C CYS A 12 -14.22 -5.48 26.42
N SER A 13 -13.73 -4.30 26.82
CA SER A 13 -13.73 -3.13 25.92
C SER A 13 -12.96 -3.47 24.65
N PRO A 14 -13.37 -3.00 23.47
CA PRO A 14 -12.64 -3.26 22.24
C PRO A 14 -11.20 -2.75 22.37
N PRO A 15 -10.21 -3.50 21.85
CA PRO A 15 -8.81 -3.10 21.94
C PRO A 15 -8.57 -1.77 21.21
N ASP A 16 -7.66 -0.93 21.74
CA ASP A 16 -7.29 0.31 21.06
C ASP A 16 -6.49 0.01 19.78
N LEU A 17 -6.71 0.80 18.72
CA LEU A 17 -6.01 0.61 17.44
C LEU A 17 -4.49 0.74 17.61
N GLN A 18 -4.02 1.64 18.48
CA GLN A 18 -2.59 1.77 18.72
C GLN A 18 -2.02 0.54 19.44
N GLU A 19 -2.77 -0.07 20.35
CA GLU A 19 -2.37 -1.32 21.03
C GLU A 19 -2.25 -2.47 20.02
N LEU A 20 -3.22 -2.60 19.11
CA LEU A 20 -3.16 -3.59 18.03
C LEU A 20 -1.92 -3.40 17.14
N ILE A 21 -1.61 -2.14 16.77
CA ILE A 21 -0.41 -1.84 15.97
C ILE A 21 0.87 -2.17 16.75
N ARG A 22 0.97 -1.75 18.02
CA ARG A 22 2.16 -2.01 18.86
C ARG A 22 2.36 -3.50 19.15
N ALA A 23 1.30 -4.30 19.16
CA ALA A 23 1.37 -5.75 19.31
C ALA A 23 1.72 -6.49 18.00
N THR A 24 1.67 -5.80 16.85
CA THR A 24 1.96 -6.41 15.55
C THR A 24 3.47 -6.48 15.33
N PRO A 25 4.06 -7.65 14.99
CA PRO A 25 5.48 -7.76 14.67
C PRO A 25 5.87 -6.94 13.44
N ARG A 26 7.10 -6.40 13.43
CA ARG A 26 7.73 -5.84 12.22
C ARG A 26 7.70 -6.89 11.12
N CYS A 27 7.57 -6.50 9.86
CA CYS A 27 7.52 -7.47 8.75
C CYS A 27 8.08 -6.89 7.46
N LEU A 28 8.15 -7.71 6.41
CA LEU A 28 8.69 -7.29 5.11
C LEU A 28 7.63 -7.37 4.01
N LEU A 29 7.40 -6.26 3.33
CA LEU A 29 6.70 -6.23 2.05
C LEU A 29 7.69 -6.51 0.92
N ASN A 30 7.35 -7.43 0.01
CA ASN A 30 8.18 -7.78 -1.14
C ASN A 30 7.63 -7.13 -2.42
N PRO A 31 8.26 -6.08 -2.97
CA PRO A 31 7.83 -5.50 -4.23
C PRO A 31 8.09 -6.47 -5.40
N VAL A 32 7.08 -6.73 -6.21
CA VAL A 32 7.16 -7.75 -7.28
C VAL A 32 7.06 -7.17 -8.68
N ARG A 33 6.30 -6.09 -8.87
CA ARG A 33 6.05 -5.56 -10.21
C ARG A 33 5.57 -4.12 -10.21
N PHE A 34 5.96 -3.40 -11.24
CA PHE A 34 5.21 -2.24 -11.72
C PHE A 34 4.10 -2.69 -12.65
N PHE A 35 2.94 -2.04 -12.62
CA PHE A 35 1.91 -2.23 -13.64
C PHE A 35 0.98 -1.03 -13.73
N VAL A 36 0.23 -0.96 -14.84
CA VAL A 36 -0.83 0.03 -15.05
C VAL A 36 -2.14 -0.54 -14.54
N SER A 37 -2.61 0.00 -13.40
CA SER A 37 -3.91 -0.36 -12.85
C SER A 37 -5.06 0.34 -13.59
N TRP A 38 -6.31 0.02 -13.23
CA TRP A 38 -7.50 0.62 -13.84
C TRP A 38 -7.43 2.16 -13.85
N GLN A 39 -8.02 2.75 -14.89
CA GLN A 39 -8.02 4.19 -15.13
C GLN A 39 -6.60 4.78 -15.26
N GLY A 40 -5.61 3.95 -15.59
CA GLY A 40 -4.27 4.39 -15.98
C GLY A 40 -3.32 4.67 -14.84
N CYS A 41 -3.65 4.34 -13.58
CA CYS A 41 -2.77 4.66 -12.45
C CYS A 41 -1.54 3.74 -12.41
N LEU A 42 -0.34 4.34 -12.34
CA LEU A 42 0.93 3.62 -12.20
C LEU A 42 1.06 3.10 -10.78
N THR A 43 1.37 1.81 -10.63
CA THR A 43 1.34 1.16 -9.33
C THR A 43 2.53 0.22 -9.15
N LEU A 44 3.15 0.27 -7.97
CA LEU A 44 4.04 -0.77 -7.47
C LEU A 44 3.20 -1.80 -6.69
N VAL A 45 3.35 -3.07 -7.05
CA VAL A 45 2.66 -4.22 -6.48
C VAL A 45 3.61 -4.97 -5.55
N TYR A 46 3.07 -5.52 -4.46
CA TYR A 46 3.80 -6.41 -3.57
C TYR A 46 3.20 -7.82 -3.64
N SER A 47 3.97 -8.85 -3.24
CA SER A 47 3.56 -10.25 -3.38
C SER A 47 2.31 -10.66 -2.59
N GLY A 48 1.87 -9.84 -1.64
CA GLY A 48 0.73 -10.10 -0.74
C GLY A 48 0.98 -9.45 0.63
N PHE A 49 -0.04 -9.31 1.46
CA PHE A 49 0.19 -8.83 2.83
C PHE A 49 0.95 -9.92 3.61
N PRO A 50 2.07 -9.59 4.30
CA PRO A 50 2.73 -10.54 5.19
C PRO A 50 1.77 -10.99 6.31
N PRO A 51 1.97 -12.18 6.90
CA PRO A 51 1.05 -12.73 7.90
C PRO A 51 0.74 -11.75 9.04
N ALA A 52 1.74 -11.02 9.54
CA ALA A 52 1.55 -9.97 10.55
C ALA A 52 0.53 -8.90 10.13
N LEU A 53 0.63 -8.35 8.90
CA LEU A 53 -0.31 -7.34 8.42
C LEU A 53 -1.67 -7.91 8.04
N ALA A 54 -1.71 -9.12 7.47
CA ALA A 54 -2.96 -9.80 7.16
C ALA A 54 -3.76 -10.12 8.43
N GLN A 55 -3.08 -10.55 9.50
CA GLN A 55 -3.67 -10.73 10.82
C GLN A 55 -4.15 -9.40 11.40
N LEU A 56 -3.32 -8.34 11.40
CA LEU A 56 -3.71 -7.03 11.88
C LEU A 56 -4.96 -6.50 11.16
N LYS A 57 -5.02 -6.59 9.82
CA LYS A 57 -6.20 -6.19 9.02
C LYS A 57 -7.46 -6.94 9.46
N ARG A 58 -7.38 -8.27 9.64
CA ARG A 58 -8.51 -9.08 10.13
C ARG A 58 -8.95 -8.67 11.53
N THR A 59 -8.00 -8.47 12.45
CA THR A 59 -8.29 -8.08 13.83
C THR A 59 -8.91 -6.69 13.91
N VAL A 60 -8.37 -5.70 13.19
CA VAL A 60 -8.95 -4.35 13.10
C VAL A 60 -10.38 -4.42 12.57
N ARG A 61 -10.61 -5.15 11.48
CA ARG A 61 -11.96 -5.30 10.92
C ARG A 61 -12.94 -6.00 11.87
N GLY A 62 -12.48 -7.00 12.62
CA GLY A 62 -13.29 -7.70 13.62
C GLY A 62 -13.53 -6.91 14.91
N SER A 63 -12.67 -5.95 15.23
CA SER A 63 -12.75 -5.17 16.48
C SER A 63 -13.54 -3.86 16.33
N PHE A 64 -13.64 -3.32 15.11
CA PHE A 64 -14.27 -2.03 14.84
C PHE A 64 -15.38 -2.15 13.79
N GLU A 65 -16.61 -2.44 14.24
CA GLU A 65 -17.78 -2.61 13.36
C GLU A 65 -18.15 -1.36 12.54
N ALA A 66 -17.79 -0.17 13.04
CA ALA A 66 -18.08 1.11 12.39
C ALA A 66 -17.15 1.43 11.20
N LEU A 67 -16.15 0.58 10.91
CA LEU A 67 -15.26 0.81 9.78
C LEU A 67 -16.00 0.67 8.44
N PRO A 68 -15.69 1.54 7.47
CA PRO A 68 -16.27 1.43 6.15
C PRO A 68 -15.86 0.11 5.47
N PRO A 69 -16.67 -0.41 4.54
CA PRO A 69 -16.27 -1.52 3.71
C PRO A 69 -14.94 -1.25 3.01
N GLU A 70 -14.09 -2.27 2.99
CA GLU A 70 -12.78 -2.15 2.36
C GLU A 70 -12.88 -1.96 0.84
N ASN A 71 -12.26 -0.89 0.36
CA ASN A 71 -12.20 -0.58 -1.07
C ASN A 71 -11.43 -1.67 -1.82
N PRO A 72 -11.82 -2.02 -3.07
CA PRO A 72 -11.12 -3.04 -3.85
C PRO A 72 -9.60 -2.83 -3.96
N GLY A 73 -9.15 -1.57 -4.00
CA GLY A 73 -7.74 -1.21 -4.12
C GLY A 73 -6.90 -1.41 -2.85
N SER A 74 -7.49 -1.59 -1.66
CA SER A 74 -6.74 -1.82 -0.40
C SER A 74 -6.74 -3.28 0.05
N LYS A 75 -7.46 -4.17 -0.66
CA LYS A 75 -7.54 -5.62 -0.40
C LYS A 75 -6.25 -6.38 -0.67
N TRP A 76 -5.28 -5.72 -1.30
CA TRP A 76 -3.96 -6.24 -1.62
C TRP A 76 -2.95 -5.08 -1.50
N PRO A 77 -1.69 -5.37 -1.14
CA PRO A 77 -0.70 -4.32 -0.92
C PRO A 77 -0.26 -3.71 -2.24
N LYS A 78 -0.33 -2.38 -2.31
CA LYS A 78 0.11 -1.60 -3.47
C LYS A 78 0.51 -0.19 -3.06
N THR A 79 1.38 0.41 -3.86
CA THR A 79 1.69 1.83 -3.80
C THR A 79 1.33 2.47 -5.14
N THR A 80 0.43 3.45 -5.15
CA THR A 80 0.15 4.23 -6.35
C THR A 80 1.22 5.32 -6.50
N LEU A 81 1.90 5.33 -7.64
CA LEU A 81 3.06 6.18 -7.91
C LEU A 81 2.68 7.46 -8.67
N GLY A 82 1.61 7.37 -9.47
CA GLY A 82 1.12 8.48 -10.26
C GLY A 82 -0.16 8.13 -11.00
N CYS A 83 -0.78 9.15 -11.54
CA CYS A 83 -2.03 9.05 -12.27
C CYS A 83 -1.96 9.82 -13.59
N VAL A 84 -2.86 9.50 -14.51
CA VAL A 84 -2.98 10.23 -15.78
C VAL A 84 -3.44 11.66 -15.50
N LYS A 85 -2.80 12.64 -16.15
CA LYS A 85 -3.19 14.05 -16.02
C LYS A 85 -4.62 14.29 -16.50
N ASP A 86 -5.21 15.38 -16.01
CA ASP A 86 -6.56 15.76 -16.44
C ASP A 86 -6.64 15.99 -17.95
N GLY A 87 -7.78 15.65 -18.55
CA GLY A 87 -8.01 15.74 -20.00
C GLY A 87 -7.14 14.81 -20.86
N LYS A 88 -6.39 13.87 -20.25
CA LYS A 88 -5.60 12.86 -20.97
C LYS A 88 -6.22 11.46 -20.85
N ARG A 89 -5.99 10.64 -21.88
CA ARG A 89 -6.35 9.23 -21.94
C ARG A 89 -5.24 8.46 -22.63
N LEU A 90 -5.00 7.24 -22.16
CA LEU A 90 -4.05 6.32 -22.78
C LEU A 90 -4.64 5.72 -24.05
N THR A 91 -3.83 5.66 -25.10
CA THR A 91 -4.11 4.81 -26.28
C THR A 91 -3.59 3.39 -26.05
N PRO A 92 -4.04 2.39 -26.83
CA PRO A 92 -3.48 1.04 -26.76
C PRO A 92 -1.96 0.99 -26.93
N ALA A 93 -1.41 1.72 -27.92
CA ALA A 93 0.05 1.78 -28.14
C ALA A 93 0.81 2.40 -26.96
N GLN A 94 0.23 3.40 -26.28
CA GLN A 94 0.82 3.97 -25.07
C GLN A 94 0.78 2.98 -23.91
N LEU A 95 -0.29 2.19 -23.78
CA LEU A 95 -0.38 1.13 -22.78
C LEU A 95 0.65 0.02 -23.05
N GLU A 96 0.85 -0.40 -24.30
CA GLU A 96 1.91 -1.35 -24.68
C GLU A 96 3.30 -0.81 -24.32
N THR A 97 3.55 0.49 -24.58
CA THR A 97 4.80 1.16 -24.19
C THR A 97 5.00 1.12 -22.66
N LEU A 98 3.95 1.42 -21.90
CA LEU A 98 4.00 1.36 -20.44
C LEU A 98 4.19 -0.05 -19.91
N ASP A 99 3.56 -1.05 -20.53
CA ASP A 99 3.72 -2.45 -20.14
C ASP A 99 5.18 -2.89 -20.33
N HIS A 100 5.82 -2.51 -21.43
CA HIS A 100 7.24 -2.76 -21.65
C HIS A 100 8.11 -2.12 -20.56
N ILE A 101 7.91 -0.83 -20.25
CA ILE A 101 8.64 -0.13 -19.18
C ILE A 101 8.40 -0.81 -17.82
N CYS A 102 7.16 -1.22 -17.55
CA CYS A 102 6.80 -1.93 -16.32
C CYS A 102 7.56 -3.25 -16.23
N GLN A 103 7.63 -4.04 -17.30
CA GLN A 103 8.38 -5.30 -17.34
C GLN A 103 9.88 -5.08 -17.12
N GLU A 104 10.50 -4.13 -17.82
CA GLU A 104 11.92 -3.78 -17.68
C GLU A 104 12.26 -3.39 -16.23
N CYS A 105 11.50 -2.45 -15.65
CA CYS A 105 11.75 -1.97 -14.29
C CYS A 105 11.41 -3.02 -13.22
N SER A 106 10.47 -3.94 -13.51
CA SER A 106 10.17 -5.05 -12.59
C SER A 106 11.27 -6.10 -12.57
N ALA A 107 11.98 -6.32 -13.68
CA ALA A 107 13.15 -7.18 -13.70
C ALA A 107 14.24 -6.65 -12.75
N ALA A 108 14.40 -5.32 -12.64
CA ALA A 108 15.31 -4.71 -11.68
C ALA A 108 14.93 -5.01 -10.22
N LEU A 109 13.64 -5.07 -9.88
CA LEU A 109 13.18 -5.47 -8.54
C LEU A 109 13.61 -6.90 -8.18
N ALA A 110 13.50 -7.81 -9.16
CA ALA A 110 13.81 -9.24 -8.97
C ALA A 110 15.31 -9.54 -8.88
N LEU A 111 16.14 -8.80 -9.62
CA LEU A 111 17.59 -8.99 -9.65
C LEU A 111 18.30 -8.50 -8.38
N ASP A 112 17.73 -7.49 -7.72
CA ASP A 112 18.42 -6.79 -6.63
C ASP A 112 18.43 -7.57 -5.30
N GLY A 113 17.54 -8.55 -5.07
CA GLY A 113 17.51 -9.39 -3.86
C GLY A 113 17.34 -8.65 -2.52
N HIS A 114 17.44 -7.31 -2.53
CA HIS A 114 17.49 -6.39 -1.39
C HIS A 114 16.39 -5.33 -1.45
N THR A 115 15.44 -5.44 -2.39
CA THR A 115 14.33 -4.49 -2.58
C THR A 115 13.21 -4.62 -1.54
N MET A 116 13.41 -5.37 -0.46
CA MET A 116 12.37 -5.56 0.57
C MET A 116 12.06 -4.23 1.26
N VAL A 117 10.78 -4.01 1.55
CA VAL A 117 10.28 -2.84 2.29
C VAL A 117 9.97 -3.28 3.70
N GLU A 118 10.76 -2.81 4.65
CA GLU A 118 10.51 -3.08 6.05
C GLU A 118 9.34 -2.25 6.57
N VAL A 119 8.38 -2.92 7.19
CA VAL A 119 7.24 -2.31 7.87
C VAL A 119 7.51 -2.31 9.36
N ASP A 120 8.07 -1.22 9.84
CA ASP A 120 8.38 -0.97 11.26
C ASP A 120 7.44 0.04 11.92
N VAL A 121 6.67 0.76 11.11
CA VAL A 121 5.73 1.78 11.55
C VAL A 121 4.47 1.77 10.69
N LEU A 122 3.34 1.97 11.35
CA LEU A 122 2.08 2.32 10.69
C LEU A 122 1.63 3.70 11.13
N SER A 123 1.03 4.44 10.21
CA SER A 123 0.52 5.79 10.45
C SER A 123 -0.99 5.83 10.25
N VAL A 124 -1.70 6.33 11.24
CA VAL A 124 -3.06 6.85 11.05
C VAL A 124 -2.92 8.27 10.52
N VAL A 125 -3.43 8.53 9.32
CA VAL A 125 -3.35 9.84 8.68
C VAL A 125 -4.73 10.41 8.44
N VAL A 126 -4.92 11.67 8.80
CA VAL A 126 -6.05 12.50 8.35
C VAL A 126 -5.53 13.38 7.23
N TYR A 127 -6.18 13.34 6.08
CA TYR A 127 -5.66 13.94 4.85
C TYR A 127 -6.67 14.87 4.18
N GLN A 128 -6.18 15.76 3.32
CA GLN A 128 -6.98 16.69 2.51
C GLN A 128 -6.91 16.41 1.00
N CYS A 129 -6.20 15.36 0.60
CA CYS A 129 -6.19 14.83 -0.76
C CYS A 129 -5.81 13.34 -0.75
N ARG A 130 -6.34 12.55 -1.69
CA ARG A 130 -6.19 11.09 -1.71
C ARG A 130 -4.77 10.62 -2.02
N SER A 131 -3.93 11.47 -2.60
CA SER A 131 -2.49 11.20 -2.76
C SER A 131 -1.68 11.31 -1.47
N LEU A 132 -2.28 11.79 -0.36
CA LEU A 132 -1.61 12.07 0.91
C LEU A 132 -0.52 13.17 0.85
N GLU A 133 -0.41 13.91 -0.26
CA GLU A 133 0.51 15.05 -0.39
C GLU A 133 0.11 16.26 0.48
N ARG A 134 -1.11 16.24 1.05
CA ARG A 134 -1.62 17.23 2.01
C ARG A 134 -2.25 16.51 3.19
N LEU A 135 -1.56 16.53 4.33
CA LEU A 135 -2.02 15.95 5.58
C LEU A 135 -2.58 17.03 6.51
N VAL A 136 -3.62 16.69 7.27
CA VAL A 136 -4.09 17.48 8.43
C VAL A 136 -3.34 17.05 9.68
N SER A 137 -3.21 15.74 9.88
CA SER A 137 -2.51 15.15 11.02
C SER A 137 -2.03 13.74 10.69
N GLN A 138 -1.01 13.30 11.43
CA GLN A 138 -0.42 11.97 11.31
C GLN A 138 -0.03 11.47 12.69
N TRP A 139 -0.40 10.24 13.01
CA TRP A 139 0.02 9.52 14.21
C TRP A 139 0.74 8.25 13.82
N ALA A 140 2.06 8.29 13.92
CA ALA A 140 2.94 7.16 13.64
C ALA A 140 3.07 6.27 14.89
N THR A 141 2.76 4.99 14.76
CA THR A 141 2.86 3.99 15.83
C THR A 141 3.85 2.90 15.40
N PRO A 142 4.95 2.69 16.13
CA PRO A 142 5.90 1.62 15.83
C PRO A 142 5.26 0.25 16.08
N LEU A 143 5.68 -0.71 15.28
CA LEU A 143 5.34 -2.13 15.43
C LEU A 143 6.23 -2.75 16.52
N ALA A 144 5.84 -3.93 17.02
CA ALA A 144 6.54 -4.62 18.10
C ALA A 144 8.02 -4.88 17.74
N ALA A 145 8.91 -4.19 18.46
CA ALA A 145 10.30 -4.61 18.63
C ALA A 145 10.35 -5.44 19.91
N VAL A 146 10.54 -6.77 19.82
CA VAL A 146 10.71 -7.58 21.02
C VAL A 146 12.12 -7.34 21.55
N GLU A 147 12.25 -6.82 22.77
CA GLU A 147 13.57 -6.69 23.42
C GLU A 147 14.28 -8.06 23.43
N GLY A 148 15.48 -8.12 22.86
CA GLY A 148 16.31 -9.33 22.83
C GLY A 148 15.96 -10.36 21.74
N SER A 149 14.94 -10.15 20.91
CA SER A 149 14.59 -11.01 19.77
C SER A 149 14.50 -10.18 18.49
N SER A 150 15.03 -10.68 17.37
CA SER A 150 14.77 -10.11 16.05
C SER A 150 13.30 -10.37 15.70
N SER A 151 12.38 -9.53 16.19
CA SER A 151 10.93 -9.64 15.97
C SER A 151 10.50 -9.24 14.55
N LEU A 152 11.37 -9.45 13.57
CA LEU A 152 11.07 -9.30 12.17
C LEU A 152 10.39 -10.59 11.69
N ASP A 153 9.12 -10.49 11.33
CA ASP A 153 8.39 -11.53 10.62
C ASP A 153 8.81 -11.53 9.15
N GLU A 154 9.73 -12.42 8.83
CA GLU A 154 10.23 -12.66 7.47
C GLU A 154 9.38 -13.67 6.67
N ARG A 155 8.26 -14.15 7.24
CA ARG A 155 7.39 -15.11 6.55
C ARG A 155 6.79 -14.46 5.30
N ALA A 156 6.86 -15.20 4.20
CA ALA A 156 6.18 -14.82 2.98
C ALA A 156 4.65 -14.74 3.18
N PRO A 157 3.94 -13.96 2.35
CA PRO A 157 2.47 -13.95 2.36
C PRO A 157 1.88 -15.35 2.17
N GLU A 158 0.74 -15.59 2.80
CA GLU A 158 0.01 -16.86 2.66
C GLU A 158 -0.48 -17.07 1.22
N GLY A 159 -0.74 -18.33 0.84
CA GLY A 159 -1.12 -18.67 -0.54
C GLY A 159 -2.35 -17.93 -1.06
N GLU A 160 -3.31 -17.60 -0.19
CA GLU A 160 -4.49 -16.80 -0.57
C GLU A 160 -4.11 -15.35 -0.93
N GLU A 161 -3.21 -14.71 -0.16
CA GLU A 161 -2.72 -13.37 -0.44
C GLU A 161 -1.98 -13.31 -1.77
N VAL A 162 -1.10 -14.30 -2.00
CA VAL A 162 -0.35 -14.45 -3.26
C VAL A 162 -1.30 -14.66 -4.44
N ALA A 163 -2.29 -15.56 -4.31
CA ALA A 163 -3.27 -15.83 -5.34
C ALA A 163 -4.12 -14.59 -5.66
N ARG A 164 -4.50 -13.81 -4.64
CA ARG A 164 -5.27 -12.57 -4.83
C ARG A 164 -4.47 -11.54 -5.64
N VAL A 165 -3.20 -11.34 -5.31
CA VAL A 165 -2.32 -10.44 -6.08
C VAL A 165 -2.14 -10.95 -7.50
N ALA A 166 -1.86 -12.25 -7.67
CA ALA A 166 -1.68 -12.86 -8.98
C ALA A 166 -2.93 -12.68 -9.87
N GLN A 167 -4.13 -12.83 -9.30
CA GLN A 167 -5.38 -12.59 -10.02
C GLN A 167 -5.50 -11.14 -10.51
N VAL A 168 -5.18 -10.15 -9.66
CA VAL A 168 -5.23 -8.73 -10.04
C VAL A 168 -4.22 -8.42 -11.14
N VAL A 169 -3.01 -8.97 -11.05
CA VAL A 169 -1.96 -8.76 -12.06
C VAL A 169 -2.30 -9.48 -13.37
N ALA A 170 -2.89 -10.68 -13.31
CA ALA A 170 -3.29 -11.44 -14.50
C ALA A 170 -4.35 -10.72 -15.33
N GLN A 171 -5.25 -9.96 -14.70
CA GLN A 171 -6.23 -9.13 -15.41
C GLN A 171 -5.56 -8.15 -16.38
N ALA A 172 -4.35 -7.67 -16.06
CA ALA A 172 -3.63 -6.74 -16.92
C ALA A 172 -3.20 -7.33 -18.27
N ALA A 173 -3.15 -8.67 -18.38
CA ALA A 173 -2.83 -9.39 -19.60
C ALA A 173 -4.07 -9.71 -20.46
N GLU A 174 -5.28 -9.40 -19.99
CA GLU A 174 -6.50 -9.64 -20.76
C GLU A 174 -6.58 -8.70 -21.96
N LYS A 175 -7.03 -9.22 -23.11
CA LYS A 175 -7.10 -8.48 -24.38
C LYS A 175 -7.86 -7.15 -24.27
N ASP A 176 -8.94 -7.14 -23.49
CA ASP A 176 -9.83 -5.98 -23.33
C ASP A 176 -9.48 -5.13 -22.10
N TYR A 177 -8.38 -5.42 -21.40
CA TYR A 177 -7.95 -4.68 -20.21
C TYR A 177 -7.72 -3.19 -20.50
N TRP A 178 -7.30 -2.85 -21.72
CA TRP A 178 -7.10 -1.47 -22.17
C TRP A 178 -8.37 -0.62 -21.99
N VAL A 179 -9.57 -1.21 -22.09
CA VAL A 179 -10.84 -0.50 -21.88
C VAL A 179 -10.94 -0.04 -20.43
N SER A 180 -10.53 -0.87 -19.47
CA SER A 180 -10.53 -0.51 -18.04
C SER A 180 -9.46 0.53 -17.70
N VAL A 181 -8.32 0.48 -18.37
CA VAL A 181 -7.21 1.42 -18.21
C VAL A 181 -7.52 2.79 -18.80
N SER A 182 -8.18 2.85 -19.96
CA SER A 182 -8.50 4.09 -20.68
C SER A 182 -9.77 4.82 -20.20
N LYS A 183 -10.54 4.19 -19.31
CA LYS A 183 -11.72 4.80 -18.67
C LYS A 183 -11.35 6.11 -17.97
N ASP A 184 -12.28 7.06 -18.02
CA ASP A 184 -12.19 8.26 -17.20
C ASP A 184 -12.44 7.94 -15.73
N GLY A 185 -11.81 8.74 -14.88
CA GLY A 185 -11.76 8.54 -13.44
C GLY A 185 -10.31 8.56 -12.94
N ASN A 186 -10.14 8.75 -11.63
CA ASN A 186 -8.84 8.72 -10.96
C ASN A 186 -7.74 9.52 -11.68
N ARG A 187 -8.09 10.67 -12.28
CA ARG A 187 -7.14 11.62 -12.86
C ARG A 187 -6.53 12.47 -11.75
N GLU A 188 -5.56 13.30 -12.11
CA GLU A 188 -4.90 14.22 -11.17
C GLU A 188 -5.87 14.96 -10.20
N PRO A 189 -7.02 15.54 -10.63
CA PRO A 189 -7.95 16.19 -9.71
C PRO A 189 -8.61 15.25 -8.70
N HIS A 190 -8.77 13.95 -9.01
CA HIS A 190 -9.30 12.97 -8.06
C HIS A 190 -8.35 12.80 -6.86
N TYR A 191 -7.04 12.76 -7.14
CA TYR A 191 -6.02 12.51 -6.13
C TYR A 191 -5.59 13.78 -5.40
N ARG A 192 -5.43 14.90 -6.12
CA ARG A 192 -4.95 16.19 -5.59
C ARG A 192 -6.06 17.20 -5.28
N GLY A 193 -7.30 16.90 -5.64
CA GLY A 193 -8.46 17.69 -5.24
C GLY A 193 -8.69 17.64 -3.74
N THR A 194 -9.47 18.59 -3.22
CA THR A 194 -9.84 18.62 -1.81
C THR A 194 -10.73 17.43 -1.47
N TYR A 195 -10.27 16.61 -0.53
CA TYR A 195 -11.05 15.50 0.00
C TYR A 195 -10.53 15.13 1.39
N ILE A 196 -11.41 15.17 2.39
CA ILE A 196 -11.07 14.80 3.76
C ILE A 196 -11.34 13.32 3.97
N GLY A 197 -10.36 12.62 4.54
CA GLY A 197 -10.53 11.22 4.93
C GLY A 197 -9.53 10.81 6.01
N THR A 198 -9.66 9.59 6.51
CA THR A 198 -8.73 9.00 7.48
C THR A 198 -8.38 7.58 7.06
N THR A 199 -7.08 7.23 7.06
CA THR A 199 -6.62 5.91 6.65
C THR A 199 -5.43 5.44 7.49
N LEU A 200 -5.31 4.12 7.66
CA LEU A 200 -4.15 3.44 8.22
C LEU A 200 -3.23 3.04 7.07
N VAL A 201 -1.99 3.50 7.11
CA VAL A 201 -1.01 3.31 6.03
C VAL A 201 0.36 2.94 6.57
N HIS A 202 1.16 2.30 5.73
CA HIS A 202 2.60 2.25 5.87
C HIS A 202 3.23 3.25 4.89
N PRO A 203 3.89 4.33 5.35
CA PRO A 203 4.64 5.24 4.48
C PRO A 203 5.85 4.53 3.86
N LEU A 204 6.01 4.63 2.54
CA LEU A 204 7.10 3.95 1.81
C LEU A 204 8.47 4.60 2.07
N GLN A 205 8.47 5.92 2.34
CA GLN A 205 9.63 6.64 2.83
C GLN A 205 9.54 6.77 4.34
N CYS A 206 10.05 5.80 5.08
CA CYS A 206 10.34 6.06 6.48
C CYS A 206 11.62 6.88 6.55
N THR A 207 11.46 8.21 6.49
CA THR A 207 12.44 9.29 6.62
C THR A 207 13.15 9.35 7.98
N ARG A 208 13.07 8.28 8.77
CA ARG A 208 13.84 8.17 10.00
C ARG A 208 15.10 7.35 9.67
N PRO A 209 16.32 7.86 9.91
CA PRO A 209 17.41 6.97 10.20
C PRO A 209 16.98 6.17 11.44
N SER A 210 16.45 4.97 11.22
CA SER A 210 16.22 4.05 12.32
C SER A 210 17.61 3.70 12.82
N GLU A 211 18.01 4.27 13.96
CA GLU A 211 19.20 3.85 14.71
C GLU A 211 19.17 2.35 15.02
N THR A 212 18.00 1.71 14.83
CA THR A 212 17.72 0.29 15.01
C THR A 212 17.48 -0.51 13.73
N ALA A 213 17.60 0.09 12.53
CA ALA A 213 17.50 -0.64 11.27
C ALA A 213 18.71 -1.58 11.15
N ARG A 214 18.48 -2.87 11.42
CA ARG A 214 19.49 -3.93 11.28
C ARG A 214 19.69 -4.34 9.82
N ILE A 215 18.90 -3.80 8.90
CA ILE A 215 19.08 -3.96 7.45
C ILE A 215 19.86 -2.74 6.95
N PRO A 216 21.06 -2.91 6.35
CA PRO A 216 21.84 -1.80 5.82
C PRO A 216 21.00 -0.92 4.88
N SER A 217 21.12 0.40 5.06
CA SER A 217 20.34 1.48 4.43
C SER A 217 20.56 1.65 2.91
N ALA A 218 20.55 0.57 2.16
CA ALA A 218 20.74 0.59 0.71
C ALA A 218 19.64 -0.20 -0.01
N SER A 219 18.39 -0.08 0.44
CA SER A 219 17.27 -0.47 -0.43
C SER A 219 17.45 0.26 -1.76
N SER A 220 17.56 -0.49 -2.85
CA SER A 220 17.65 0.07 -4.20
C SER A 220 16.32 0.67 -4.65
N LEU A 221 15.23 0.44 -3.90
CA LEU A 221 13.87 0.81 -4.29
C LEU A 221 13.75 2.28 -4.69
N PRO A 222 14.27 3.28 -3.95
CA PRO A 222 14.20 4.68 -4.38
C PRO A 222 14.87 4.92 -5.74
N LYS A 223 15.98 4.24 -6.04
CA LYS A 223 16.66 4.33 -7.34
C LYS A 223 15.81 3.69 -8.45
N ILE A 224 15.20 2.54 -8.18
CA ILE A 224 14.33 1.85 -9.14
C ILE A 224 13.05 2.68 -9.39
N LEU A 225 12.47 3.29 -8.36
CA LEU A 225 11.33 4.20 -8.49
C LEU A 225 11.67 5.43 -9.34
N ALA A 226 12.83 6.05 -9.09
CA ALA A 226 13.30 7.18 -9.87
C ALA A 226 13.55 6.81 -11.34
N LEU A 227 14.16 5.65 -11.59
CA LEU A 227 14.35 5.12 -12.94
C LEU A 227 13.01 4.88 -13.64
N PHE A 228 12.05 4.25 -12.97
CA PHE A 228 10.72 4.01 -13.52
C PHE A 228 10.02 5.33 -13.89
N GLU A 229 10.03 6.30 -12.98
CA GLU A 229 9.47 7.64 -13.23
C GLU A 229 10.13 8.32 -14.43
N GLN A 230 11.46 8.32 -14.49
CA GLN A 230 12.22 8.88 -15.61
C GLN A 230 11.81 8.24 -16.95
N ARG A 231 11.81 6.90 -17.02
CA ARG A 231 11.48 6.16 -18.26
C ARG A 231 10.07 6.45 -18.75
N VAL A 232 9.10 6.55 -17.84
CA VAL A 232 7.73 6.92 -18.19
C VAL A 232 7.65 8.36 -18.70
N GLN A 233 8.34 9.31 -18.05
CA GLN A 233 8.33 10.71 -18.48
C GLN A 233 9.00 10.91 -19.85
N GLU A 234 10.07 10.18 -20.14
CA GLU A 234 10.74 10.19 -21.45
C GLU A 234 9.85 9.61 -22.54
N ALA A 235 9.19 8.47 -22.28
CA ALA A 235 8.35 7.79 -23.26
C ALA A 235 7.01 8.51 -23.50
N LEU A 236 6.42 9.09 -22.46
CA LEU A 236 5.08 9.71 -22.50
C LEU A 236 5.11 11.10 -21.83
N PRO A 237 5.79 12.09 -22.44
CA PRO A 237 5.99 13.40 -21.85
C PRO A 237 4.65 14.08 -21.56
N GLY A 238 4.48 14.51 -20.31
CA GLY A 238 3.28 15.21 -19.86
C GLY A 238 2.01 14.34 -19.74
N MET A 239 2.11 13.00 -19.87
CA MET A 239 0.96 12.11 -19.68
C MET A 239 0.61 11.92 -18.19
N TYR A 240 1.63 11.85 -17.34
CA TYR A 240 1.48 11.45 -15.94
C TYR A 240 1.75 12.59 -14.96
N ALA A 241 0.99 12.59 -13.87
CA ALA A 241 1.27 13.31 -12.64
C ALA A 241 1.76 12.31 -11.60
N PHE A 242 3.07 12.29 -11.37
CA PHE A 242 3.69 11.51 -10.29
C PHE A 242 3.41 12.15 -8.94
N PHE A 243 3.16 11.33 -7.93
CA PHE A 243 2.96 11.78 -6.55
C PHE A 243 4.30 12.04 -5.89
N LYS A 244 4.34 12.98 -4.93
CA LYS A 244 5.57 13.24 -4.19
C LYS A 244 6.07 11.98 -3.49
N GLN A 245 7.37 11.78 -3.52
CA GLN A 245 8.00 10.57 -2.99
C GLN A 245 7.72 10.38 -1.48
N ASP A 246 7.61 11.46 -0.72
CA ASP A 246 7.27 11.47 0.73
C ASP A 246 5.79 11.15 1.03
N SER A 247 4.94 11.13 0.00
CA SER A 247 3.52 10.78 0.11
C SER A 247 3.23 9.33 -0.30
N LEU A 248 4.20 8.63 -0.86
CA LEU A 248 4.04 7.23 -1.28
C LEU A 248 3.80 6.33 -0.07
N HIS A 249 2.82 5.45 -0.19
CA HIS A 249 2.37 4.62 0.93
C HIS A 249 1.65 3.37 0.45
N VAL A 250 1.61 2.36 1.32
CA VAL A 250 0.72 1.21 1.22
C VAL A 250 -0.46 1.43 2.15
N THR A 251 -1.67 1.42 1.61
CA THR A 251 -2.89 1.52 2.42
C THR A 251 -3.23 0.15 3.01
N LEU A 252 -3.40 0.09 4.33
CA LEU A 252 -3.88 -1.09 5.03
C LEU A 252 -5.38 -1.05 5.22
N GLN A 253 -5.96 0.07 5.65
CA GLN A 253 -7.38 0.15 5.98
C GLN A 253 -7.88 1.60 5.94
N ALA A 254 -8.99 1.85 5.25
CA ALA A 254 -9.71 3.11 5.39
C ALA A 254 -10.42 3.15 6.76
N ILE A 255 -10.25 4.25 7.50
CA ILE A 255 -10.86 4.43 8.83
C ILE A 255 -12.12 5.31 8.71
N VAL A 256 -12.03 6.39 7.96
CA VAL A 256 -13.16 7.29 7.63
C VAL A 256 -13.06 7.65 6.15
N GLY A 257 -14.16 7.54 5.42
CA GLY A 257 -14.26 7.80 3.97
C GLY A 257 -15.40 8.73 3.61
#